data_AF-A0A3N0YAG1-F1
#
_entry.id   AF-A0A3N0YAG1-F1
#
_cell.length_a   1.000
_cell.length_b   1.000
_cell.length_c   1.000
_cell.angle_alpha   90.00
_cell.angle_beta   90.00
_cell.angle_gamma   90.00
#
_symmetry.space_group_name_H-M   'P 1'
#
loop_
_entity.id
_entity.type
_entity.pdbx_description
1 polymer ?
#
loop_
_entity_poly.entity_id
_entity_poly.type
_entity_poly.pdbx_seq_one_letter_code
_entity_poly.pdbx_strand_id
1 'polypeptide(L)'
;MDLPAVQLLCLNQEQQSVKAHTQRFQQLACLINFPDRLLCTFYLTSLNVETKARLSGVSPWGKFAEFVEWVLENSRVANTICTAEDSSPTLTDLEPSQPSSYHTEWTPESPADRACCNARTDVGEGGASPVA
;
A
#
# COMPACT_ATOMS: atom_id res chain seq x y z
N MET A 1 7.56 18.72 22.94
CA MET A 1 6.47 19.67 23.23
C MET A 1 5.24 18.87 23.60
N ASP A 2 4.84 18.87 24.88
CA ASP A 2 3.65 18.17 25.39
C ASP A 2 2.42 19.08 25.42
N LEU A 3 2.14 19.75 24.30
CA LEU A 3 0.91 20.52 24.13
C LEU A 3 0.15 19.92 22.95
N PRO A 4 -0.94 19.16 23.19
CA PRO A 4 -1.73 18.55 22.13
C PRO A 4 -2.20 19.55 21.06
N ALA A 5 -2.49 20.80 21.46
CA ALA A 5 -2.84 21.87 20.52
C ALA A 5 -1.70 22.20 19.55
N VAL A 6 -0.46 22.30 20.04
CA VAL A 6 0.71 22.57 19.18
C VAL A 6 0.99 21.38 18.27
N GLN A 7 0.89 20.16 18.82
CA GLN A 7 1.03 18.93 18.03
C GLN A 7 -0.03 18.84 16.91
N LEU A 8 -1.28 19.24 17.17
CA LEU A 8 -2.35 19.26 16.18
C LEU A 8 -2.10 20.32 15.10
N LEU A 9 -1.67 21.52 15.48
CA LEU A 9 -1.37 22.60 14.54
C LEU A 9 -0.17 22.28 13.64
N CYS A 10 0.80 21.53 14.15
CA CYS A 10 1.98 21.08 13.39
C CYS A 10 1.75 19.74 12.68
N LEU A 11 0.58 19.10 12.84
CA LEU A 11 0.32 17.82 12.20
C LEU A 11 0.19 18.02 10.70
N ASN A 12 0.88 17.19 9.92
CA ASN A 12 0.81 17.18 8.47
C ASN A 12 0.68 15.73 8.00
N GLN A 13 -0.12 15.50 6.97
CA GLN A 13 -0.37 14.16 6.43
C GLN A 13 0.88 13.56 5.81
N GLU A 14 1.72 14.38 5.17
CA GLU A 14 2.93 13.94 4.47
C GLU A 14 2.63 12.77 3.51
N GLN A 15 3.30 11.62 3.68
CA GLN A 15 3.08 10.39 2.92
C GLN A 15 2.12 9.40 3.61
N GLN A 16 1.53 9.78 4.75
CA GLN A 16 0.60 8.92 5.46
C GLN A 16 -0.73 8.79 4.72
N SER A 17 -1.34 7.61 4.82
CA SER A 17 -2.71 7.42 4.33
C SER A 17 -3.66 8.40 5.02
N VAL A 18 -4.69 8.86 4.30
CA VAL A 18 -5.70 9.78 4.85
C VAL A 18 -6.26 9.21 6.15
N LYS A 19 -6.60 7.92 6.18
CA LYS A 19 -7.14 7.24 7.36
C LYS A 19 -6.21 7.30 8.58
N ALA A 20 -4.92 7.02 8.42
CA ALA A 20 -3.95 7.06 9.51
C ALA A 20 -3.78 8.49 10.05
N HIS A 21 -3.70 9.46 9.14
CA HIS A 21 -3.64 10.88 9.48
C HIS A 21 -4.89 11.34 10.22
N THR A 22 -6.09 10.97 9.75
CA THR A 22 -7.37 11.26 10.41
C THR A 22 -7.39 10.74 11.84
N GLN A 23 -6.97 9.49 12.05
CA GLN A 23 -6.98 8.87 13.38
C GLN A 23 -6.07 9.65 14.33
N ARG A 24 -4.87 10.02 13.89
CA ARG A 24 -3.95 10.82 14.70
C ARG A 24 -4.48 12.22 14.98
N PHE A 25 -5.08 12.87 13.99
CA PHE A 25 -5.71 14.17 14.16
C PHE A 25 -6.84 14.11 15.18
N GLN A 26 -7.73 13.11 15.10
CA GLN A 26 -8.83 12.91 16.04
C GLN A 26 -8.34 12.66 17.47
N GLN A 27 -7.30 11.84 17.65
CA GLN A 27 -6.69 11.61 18.96
C GLN A 27 -6.21 12.91 19.60
N LEU A 28 -5.58 13.80 18.83
CA LEU A 28 -5.15 15.11 19.32
C LEU A 28 -6.32 16.07 19.52
N ALA A 29 -7.33 16.04 18.64
CA ALA A 29 -8.52 16.87 18.73
C ALA A 29 -9.34 16.55 20.00
N CYS A 30 -9.39 15.28 20.43
CA CYS A 30 -10.05 14.87 21.67
C CYS A 30 -9.38 15.43 22.94
N LEU A 31 -8.12 15.88 22.85
CA LEU A 31 -7.37 16.44 23.98
C LEU A 31 -7.46 17.97 24.07
N ILE A 32 -8.15 18.61 23.13
CA ILE A 32 -8.24 20.07 23.05
C ILE A 32 -9.70 20.50 22.85
N ASN A 33 -10.02 21.74 23.23
CA ASN A 33 -11.38 22.26 23.14
C ASN A 33 -11.48 23.36 22.08
N PHE A 34 -11.28 22.98 20.82
CA PHE A 34 -11.46 23.87 19.68
C PHE A 34 -12.86 23.71 19.07
N PRO A 35 -13.47 24.81 18.59
CA PRO A 35 -14.71 24.73 17.84
C PRO A 35 -14.50 23.95 16.54
N ASP A 36 -15.52 23.19 16.14
CA ASP A 36 -15.49 22.33 14.95
C ASP A 36 -15.02 23.06 13.68
N ARG A 37 -15.42 24.32 13.49
CA ARG A 37 -15.00 25.11 12.33
C ARG A 37 -13.48 25.26 12.24
N LEU A 38 -12.80 25.46 13.38
CA LEU A 38 -11.34 25.53 13.41
C LEU A 38 -10.72 24.15 13.19
N LEU A 39 -11.30 23.09 13.76
CA LEU A 39 -10.84 21.72 13.52
C LEU A 39 -10.93 21.34 12.03
N CYS A 40 -12.03 21.70 11.35
CA CYS A 40 -12.16 21.51 9.90
C CYS A 40 -11.06 22.25 9.13
N THR A 41 -10.81 23.53 9.47
CA THR A 41 -9.75 24.31 8.83
C THR A 41 -8.37 23.68 9.05
N PHE A 42 -8.02 23.35 10.29
CA PHE A 42 -6.71 22.76 10.60
C PHE A 42 -6.54 21.40 9.93
N TYR A 43 -7.58 20.56 9.97
CA TYR A 43 -7.56 19.27 9.32
C TYR A 43 -7.38 19.43 7.81
N LEU A 44 -8.17 20.28 7.15
CA LEU A 44 -7.99 20.56 5.73
C LEU A 44 -6.58 21.07 5.41
N THR A 45 -6.03 22.00 6.20
CA THR A 45 -4.69 22.52 5.96
C THR A 45 -3.61 21.45 6.11
N SER A 46 -3.79 20.51 7.04
CA SER A 46 -2.86 19.41 7.30
C SER A 46 -2.87 18.30 6.22
N LEU A 47 -3.87 18.27 5.33
CA LEU A 47 -3.90 17.28 4.25
C LEU A 47 -2.83 17.58 3.19
N ASN A 48 -2.28 16.53 2.58
CA ASN A 48 -1.33 16.70 1.49
C ASN A 48 -2.02 17.17 0.20
N VAL A 49 -1.22 17.65 -0.76
CA VAL A 49 -1.70 18.25 -2.02
C VAL A 49 -2.54 17.25 -2.82
N GLU A 50 -2.10 15.99 -2.89
CA GLU A 50 -2.79 14.94 -3.62
C GLU A 50 -4.18 14.65 -3.03
N THR A 51 -4.29 14.56 -1.71
CA THR A 51 -5.58 14.38 -1.03
C THR A 51 -6.49 15.55 -1.27
N LYS A 52 -5.99 16.78 -1.15
CA LYS A 52 -6.75 18.00 -1.44
C LYS A 52 -7.24 18.04 -2.89
N ALA A 53 -6.44 17.61 -3.85
CA ALA A 53 -6.81 17.58 -5.27
C ALA A 53 -7.96 16.59 -5.56
N ARG A 54 -8.10 15.52 -4.76
CA ARG A 54 -9.20 14.54 -4.87
C ARG A 54 -10.51 15.01 -4.25
N LEU A 55 -10.47 16.01 -3.38
CA LEU A 55 -11.66 16.56 -2.73
C LEU A 55 -12.45 17.39 -3.75
N SER A 56 -13.34 16.72 -4.48
CA SER A 56 -14.27 17.37 -5.41
C SER A 56 -15.59 17.72 -4.71
N GLY A 57 -16.20 18.82 -5.11
CA GLY A 57 -17.52 19.25 -4.61
C GLY A 57 -17.49 20.26 -3.46
N VAL A 58 -18.70 20.63 -3.02
CA VAL A 58 -18.90 21.58 -1.93
C VAL A 58 -18.66 20.86 -0.61
N SER A 59 -17.68 21.32 0.15
CA SER A 59 -17.37 20.74 1.46
C SER A 59 -18.45 21.08 2.49
N PRO A 60 -18.93 20.10 3.29
CA PRO A 60 -19.85 20.38 4.38
C PRO A 60 -19.12 21.12 5.51
N TRP A 61 -19.34 22.43 5.59
CA TRP A 61 -18.84 23.25 6.69
C TRP A 61 -19.84 23.21 7.85
N GLY A 62 -19.38 22.87 9.05
CA GLY A 62 -20.23 22.78 10.22
C GLY A 62 -19.60 21.89 11.27
N LYS A 63 -20.07 20.65 11.36
CA LYS A 63 -19.54 19.67 12.31
C LYS A 63 -18.27 19.03 11.80
N PHE A 64 -17.31 18.83 12.70
CA PHE A 64 -16.03 18.23 12.35
C PHE A 64 -16.17 16.78 11.87
N ALA A 65 -17.06 16.01 12.50
CA ALA A 65 -17.30 14.61 12.12
C ALA A 65 -17.80 14.47 10.68
N GLU A 66 -18.80 15.28 10.28
CA GLU A 66 -19.37 15.28 8.93
C GLU A 66 -18.31 15.66 7.88
N PHE A 67 -17.44 16.61 8.20
CA PHE A 67 -16.32 17.00 7.35
C PHE A 67 -15.30 15.87 7.16
N VAL A 68 -14.94 15.17 8.24
CA VAL A 68 -14.01 14.04 8.19
C VAL A 68 -14.55 12.90 7.34
N GLU A 69 -15.82 12.54 7.51
CA GLU A 69 -16.47 11.51 6.70
C GLU A 69 -16.44 11.88 5.22
N TRP A 70 -16.78 13.13 4.88
CA TRP A 70 -16.70 13.62 3.51
C TRP A 70 -15.27 13.53 2.93
N VAL A 71 -14.24 13.89 3.70
CA VAL A 71 -12.84 13.74 3.27
C VAL A 71 -12.48 12.28 3.04
N LEU A 72 -12.88 11.37 3.94
CA LEU A 72 -12.59 9.95 3.83
C LEU A 72 -13.29 9.30 2.64
N GLU A 73 -14.51 9.72 2.32
CA GLU A 73 -15.26 9.23 1.17
C GLU A 73 -14.63 9.75 -0.13
N ASN A 74 -14.46 11.06 -0.26
CA ASN A 74 -13.99 11.67 -1.51
C ASN A 74 -12.52 11.38 -1.82
N SER A 75 -11.69 11.13 -0.80
CA SER A 75 -10.30 10.72 -1.02
C SER A 75 -10.15 9.32 -1.61
N ARG A 76 -11.16 8.44 -1.47
CA ARG A 76 -11.14 7.07 -2.02
C ARG A 76 -11.53 7.01 -3.49
N VAL A 77 -12.40 7.92 -3.93
CA VAL A 77 -13.06 7.87 -5.25
C VAL A 77 -12.09 8.06 -6.43
N ALA A 78 -10.87 8.56 -6.20
CA ALA A 78 -9.87 8.70 -7.26
C ALA A 78 -9.02 7.44 -7.51
N ASN A 79 -9.08 6.43 -6.64
CA ASN A 79 -8.19 5.26 -6.71
C ASN A 79 -8.76 4.08 -7.52
N THR A 80 -9.88 4.29 -8.22
CA THR A 80 -10.58 3.28 -9.03
C THR A 80 -10.40 3.43 -10.54
N ILE A 81 -9.65 4.43 -11.03
CA ILE A 81 -9.35 4.60 -12.46
C ILE A 81 -7.85 4.53 -12.71
N CYS A 82 -7.33 3.30 -12.74
CA CYS A 82 -6.27 2.77 -13.63
C CYS A 82 -5.63 1.55 -12.99
N THR A 83 -6.37 0.45 -12.91
CA THR A 83 -5.74 -0.85 -13.19
C THR A 83 -5.78 -0.98 -14.70
N ALA A 84 -4.73 -0.49 -15.38
CA ALA A 84 -4.49 -0.90 -16.75
C ALA A 84 -4.23 -2.41 -16.68
N GLU A 85 -5.25 -3.15 -17.07
CA GLU A 85 -5.21 -4.58 -17.28
C GLU A 85 -4.03 -4.87 -18.20
N ASP A 86 -3.07 -5.62 -17.67
CA ASP A 86 -1.96 -6.15 -18.45
C ASP A 86 -2.57 -6.95 -19.61
N SER A 87 -2.47 -6.36 -20.81
CA SER A 87 -2.96 -6.94 -22.03
C SER A 87 -2.04 -8.11 -22.39
N SER A 88 -2.47 -9.32 -22.05
CA SER A 88 -2.02 -10.53 -22.72
C SER A 88 -2.96 -10.85 -23.88
N PRO A 89 -2.55 -10.69 -25.15
CA PRO A 89 -3.21 -11.36 -26.26
C PRO A 89 -2.36 -12.54 -26.68
N THR A 90 -2.58 -13.72 -26.11
CA THR A 90 -2.20 -14.96 -26.81
C THR A 90 -3.48 -15.55 -27.40
N LEU A 91 -3.71 -15.16 -28.65
CA LEU A 91 -4.62 -15.81 -29.57
C LEU A 91 -4.04 -17.20 -29.88
N THR A 92 -4.76 -18.26 -29.52
CA THR A 92 -4.63 -19.55 -30.20
C THR A 92 -5.98 -20.23 -30.23
N ASP A 93 -6.66 -19.97 -31.34
CA ASP A 93 -7.39 -20.88 -32.23
C ASP A 93 -8.33 -21.98 -31.68
N LEU A 94 -9.46 -22.08 -32.37
CA LEU A 94 -10.70 -22.79 -32.06
C LEU A 94 -10.66 -24.33 -32.27
N GLU A 95 -11.18 -25.05 -31.27
CA GLU A 95 -12.14 -26.18 -31.35
C GLU A 95 -11.67 -27.57 -31.94
N PRO A 96 -12.42 -28.69 -31.78
CA PRO A 96 -12.32 -29.64 -30.66
C PRO A 96 -12.32 -31.13 -31.12
N SER A 97 -12.28 -32.08 -30.18
CA SER A 97 -13.15 -33.28 -30.13
C SER A 97 -12.72 -34.27 -29.03
N GLN A 98 -13.51 -34.30 -27.94
CA GLN A 98 -14.07 -35.50 -27.29
C GLN A 98 -13.17 -36.70 -26.83
N PRO A 99 -13.67 -37.66 -26.02
CA PRO A 99 -13.27 -37.79 -24.61
C PRO A 99 -12.64 -39.16 -24.24
N SER A 100 -12.38 -39.33 -22.93
CA SER A 100 -12.37 -40.61 -22.19
C SER A 100 -11.01 -41.26 -21.88
N SER A 101 -10.60 -41.14 -20.60
CA SER A 101 -10.56 -42.28 -19.65
C SER A 101 -9.23 -42.89 -19.16
N TYR A 102 -9.30 -43.29 -17.87
CA TYR A 102 -8.46 -44.20 -17.06
C TYR A 102 -7.10 -43.61 -16.59
N HIS A 103 -6.89 -43.29 -15.31
CA HIS A 103 -6.63 -44.12 -14.12
C HIS A 103 -5.14 -44.48 -13.91
N THR A 104 -4.70 -44.39 -12.63
CA THR A 104 -3.40 -44.78 -12.00
C THR A 104 -2.19 -43.91 -12.33
N GLU A 105 -1.24 -43.58 -11.45
CA GLU A 105 -0.92 -44.04 -10.08
C GLU A 105 -0.04 -42.93 -9.45
N TRP A 106 -0.30 -42.57 -8.19
CA TRP A 106 0.57 -41.67 -7.43
C TRP A 106 1.50 -42.53 -6.57
N THR A 107 2.80 -42.51 -6.86
CA THR A 107 3.81 -43.16 -6.02
C THR A 107 4.70 -42.09 -5.38
N PRO A 108 4.59 -41.85 -4.07
CA PRO A 108 5.52 -41.03 -3.33
C PRO A 108 6.61 -41.92 -2.71
N GLU A 109 7.88 -41.73 -3.10
CA GLU A 109 9.01 -42.34 -2.39
C GLU A 109 9.98 -41.27 -1.85
N SER A 110 10.15 -41.33 -0.53
CA SER A 110 11.16 -40.74 0.35
C SER A 110 11.23 -41.70 1.56
N PRO A 111 12.28 -41.78 2.42
CA PRO A 111 13.51 -40.99 2.53
C PRO A 111 14.81 -41.80 2.85
N ALA A 112 15.91 -41.05 2.97
CA ALA A 112 17.03 -41.24 3.93
C ALA A 112 18.34 -41.94 3.49
N ASP A 113 19.41 -41.25 3.92
CA ASP A 113 20.75 -41.73 4.28
C ASP A 113 21.80 -41.88 3.17
N ARG A 114 22.81 -40.99 3.14
CA ARG A 114 24.14 -41.26 3.75
C ARG A 114 25.25 -40.33 3.22
N ALA A 115 25.78 -39.52 4.16
CA ALA A 115 27.15 -39.04 4.34
C ALA A 115 28.06 -38.57 3.16
N CYS A 116 28.53 -37.32 3.34
CA CYS A 116 29.88 -36.77 3.11
C CYS A 116 30.87 -37.51 2.20
N CYS A 117 31.25 -36.84 1.10
CA CYS A 117 32.63 -36.83 0.58
C CYS A 117 32.89 -35.46 -0.08
N ASN A 118 33.47 -34.55 0.69
CA ASN A 118 34.17 -33.37 0.23
C ASN A 118 35.53 -33.78 -0.34
N ALA A 119 35.71 -33.65 -1.66
CA ALA A 119 37.00 -33.75 -2.32
C ALA A 119 37.30 -32.45 -3.07
N ARG A 120 38.41 -31.85 -2.68
CA ARG A 120 39.00 -30.60 -3.16
C ARG A 120 39.99 -30.92 -4.28
N THR A 121 39.86 -30.27 -5.43
CA THR A 121 40.92 -30.05 -6.44
C THR A 121 40.62 -28.67 -7.05
N ASP A 122 41.30 -27.62 -6.63
CA ASP A 122 42.57 -27.14 -7.20
C ASP A 122 42.45 -26.84 -8.70
N VAL A 123 42.23 -25.57 -9.02
CA VAL A 123 42.68 -24.93 -10.26
C VAL A 123 43.26 -23.58 -9.84
N GLY A 124 44.58 -23.49 -9.92
CA GLY A 124 45.33 -22.25 -9.78
C GLY A 124 45.45 -21.48 -11.10
N GLU A 125 46.03 -20.28 -10.97
CA GLU A 125 46.57 -19.40 -12.02
C GLU A 125 45.54 -18.68 -12.92
N GLY A 126 45.54 -17.35 -13.07
CA GLY A 126 46.40 -16.28 -12.58
C GLY A 126 46.00 -14.96 -13.27
N GLY A 127 46.54 -13.83 -12.80
CA GLY A 127 46.58 -12.59 -13.58
C GLY A 127 45.94 -11.38 -12.90
N ALA A 128 46.80 -10.58 -12.27
CA ALA A 128 46.48 -9.30 -11.66
C ALA A 128 46.23 -8.18 -12.69
N SER A 129 45.36 -7.24 -12.34
CA SER A 129 45.71 -5.80 -12.38
C SER A 129 44.70 -4.96 -11.57
N PRO A 130 45.18 -3.95 -10.81
CA PRO A 130 44.33 -3.09 -9.98
C PRO A 130 43.87 -1.81 -10.68
N VAL A 131 42.90 -1.19 -10.02
CA VAL A 131 42.36 0.17 -10.17
C VAL A 131 43.41 1.28 -10.34
N ALA A 132 43.18 2.16 -11.32
CA ALA A 132 43.21 3.63 -11.20
C ALA A 132 42.51 4.23 -12.43
#